data_AF-A0A5B9QMC8-F1
#
_entry.id   AF-A0A5B9QMC8-F1
#
_cell.length_a   1.000
_cell.length_b   1.000
_cell.length_c   1.000
_cell.angle_alpha   90.00
_cell.angle_beta   90.00
_cell.angle_gamma   90.00
#
_symmetry.space_group_name_H-M   'P 1'
#
loop_
_entity.id
_entity.type
_entity.pdbx_description
1 polymer ?
#
loop_
_entity_poly.entity_id
_entity_poly.type
_entity_poly.pdbx_seq_one_letter_code
_entity_poly.pdbx_strand_id
1 'polypeptide(L)'
;MLYINGELVAVDSIGFVPHNVVSVDVLPAYPMTIAVMGIDNADPKTGMEYANTNIGDGGFILKLGDGTMTNATWKAKKFSWGPIDGDVQNPRVESIPVPKDWYAIGFDDSKWPSAKEFTEEEVGPKEPFFEHDFKGAKFIWSDDVELDNLVLFRTVVKSPPDGVERPDFRGLTDVVPQDGGRRGGGGGQGRGGQGDGGQGVGSRGQGGQELPKQHI
;
A
#
# COMPACT_ATOMS: atom_id res chain seq x y z
N MET A 1 3.80 7.00 0.20
CA MET A 1 4.06 5.62 -0.31
C MET A 1 3.63 4.60 0.74
N LEU A 2 2.93 3.54 0.33
CA LEU A 2 2.48 2.44 1.18
C LEU A 2 3.20 1.14 0.80
N TYR A 3 3.83 0.52 1.78
CA TYR A 3 4.45 -0.80 1.67
C TYR A 3 3.73 -1.79 2.60
N ILE A 4 3.53 -3.01 2.11
CA ILE A 4 3.01 -4.13 2.90
C ILE A 4 3.97 -5.30 2.73
N ASN A 5 4.45 -5.85 3.84
CA ASN A 5 5.42 -6.93 3.87
C ASN A 5 6.70 -6.68 3.04
N GLY A 6 7.11 -5.41 2.96
CA GLY A 6 8.29 -4.99 2.22
C GLY A 6 8.05 -4.72 0.72
N GLU A 7 6.85 -4.99 0.21
CA GLU A 7 6.47 -4.73 -1.18
C GLU A 7 5.75 -3.38 -1.30
N LEU A 8 6.06 -2.62 -2.35
CA LEU A 8 5.39 -1.37 -2.64
C LEU A 8 3.98 -1.67 -3.17
N VAL A 9 2.95 -1.29 -2.41
CA VAL A 9 1.55 -1.53 -2.75
C VAL A 9 0.90 -0.30 -3.37
N ALA A 10 1.23 0.90 -2.87
CA ALA A 10 0.66 2.13 -3.38
C ALA A 10 1.65 3.31 -3.35
N VAL A 11 1.50 4.20 -4.31
CA VAL A 11 2.06 5.55 -4.30
C VAL A 11 0.89 6.49 -4.54
N ASP A 12 0.91 7.68 -3.94
CA ASP A 12 -0.06 8.70 -4.32
C ASP A 12 0.11 8.99 -5.81
N SER A 13 -0.99 8.91 -6.57
CA SER A 13 -0.97 9.06 -8.02
C SER A 13 -0.82 10.52 -8.45
N ILE A 14 -0.97 11.44 -7.51
CA ILE A 14 -0.82 12.88 -7.71
C ILE A 14 0.20 13.44 -6.72
N GLY A 15 0.71 14.65 -7.02
CA GLY A 15 1.71 15.29 -6.18
C GLY A 15 1.17 15.68 -4.81
N PHE A 16 0.22 16.61 -4.77
CA PHE A 16 -0.37 17.17 -3.55
C PHE A 16 -1.74 17.83 -3.78
N VAL A 17 -1.97 18.38 -4.97
CA VAL A 17 -3.23 19.05 -5.33
C VAL A 17 -3.83 18.39 -6.58
N PRO A 18 -5.14 18.06 -6.60
CA PRO A 18 -6.11 18.17 -5.49
C PRO A 18 -5.78 17.24 -4.32
N HIS A 19 -6.49 17.32 -3.19
CA HIS A 19 -6.37 16.29 -2.15
C HIS A 19 -6.96 14.98 -2.70
N ASN A 20 -6.46 13.84 -2.23
CA ASN A 20 -6.81 12.53 -2.80
C ASN A 20 -6.92 11.45 -1.73
N VAL A 21 -7.68 10.40 -2.05
CA VAL A 21 -7.73 9.14 -1.30
C VAL A 21 -7.40 8.02 -2.26
N VAL A 22 -6.43 7.19 -1.89
CA VAL A 22 -6.03 6.02 -2.69
C VAL A 22 -6.64 4.76 -2.06
N SER A 23 -7.40 4.01 -2.86
CA SER A 23 -7.91 2.69 -2.50
C SER A 23 -7.06 1.60 -3.15
N VAL A 24 -6.80 0.52 -2.41
CA VAL A 24 -6.01 -0.62 -2.90
C VAL A 24 -6.66 -1.94 -2.50
N ASP A 25 -6.55 -2.94 -3.39
CA ASP A 25 -6.83 -4.32 -3.07
C ASP A 25 -5.53 -5.03 -2.66
N VAL A 26 -5.51 -5.59 -1.46
CA VAL A 26 -4.34 -6.26 -0.89
C VAL A 26 -4.68 -7.71 -0.63
N LEU A 27 -3.76 -8.62 -0.99
CA LEU A 27 -3.76 -10.00 -0.51
C LEU A 27 -2.91 -10.07 0.76
N PRO A 28 -3.51 -9.99 1.96
CA PRO A 28 -2.71 -9.88 3.18
C PRO A 28 -2.06 -11.22 3.51
N ALA A 29 -0.86 -11.14 4.06
CA ALA A 29 -0.19 -12.28 4.67
C ALA A 29 0.29 -11.87 6.05
N TYR A 30 -0.13 -12.62 7.08
CA TYR A 30 0.16 -12.32 8.48
C TYR A 30 1.35 -13.14 9.01
N PRO A 31 2.12 -12.64 10.00
CA PRO A 31 2.08 -11.27 10.51
C PRO A 31 2.40 -10.26 9.40
N MET A 32 1.60 -9.20 9.33
CA MET A 32 1.64 -8.21 8.26
C MET A 32 2.38 -6.97 8.76
N THR A 33 3.50 -6.64 8.12
CA THR A 33 4.20 -5.37 8.36
C THR A 33 3.66 -4.32 7.41
N ILE A 34 3.15 -3.22 7.94
CA ILE A 34 2.74 -2.07 7.13
C ILE A 34 3.73 -0.94 7.40
N ALA A 35 4.25 -0.34 6.33
CA ALA A 35 5.16 0.79 6.41
C ALA A 35 4.71 1.89 5.45
N VAL A 36 4.62 3.13 5.94
CA VAL A 36 4.10 4.26 5.16
C VAL A 36 5.06 5.43 5.26
N MET A 37 5.28 6.09 4.12
CA MET A 37 5.94 7.40 4.06
C MET A 37 4.85 8.43 3.76
N GLY A 38 4.57 9.27 4.74
CA GLY A 38 3.77 10.49 4.61
C GLY A 38 4.67 11.69 4.35
N ILE A 39 4.29 12.51 3.39
CA ILE A 39 5.00 13.74 3.03
C ILE A 39 3.92 14.83 2.96
N ASP A 40 4.17 15.92 3.67
CA ASP A 40 3.33 17.11 3.64
C ASP A 40 3.65 17.98 2.41
N ASN A 41 2.77 18.90 2.00
CA ASN A 41 2.97 19.76 0.83
C ASN A 41 3.90 20.95 1.13
N ALA A 42 5.04 20.66 1.77
CA ALA A 42 5.99 21.63 2.26
C ALA A 42 7.11 21.92 1.25
N ASP A 43 7.43 23.20 1.02
CA ASP A 43 8.63 23.58 0.29
C ASP A 43 9.89 23.09 1.03
N PRO A 44 10.85 22.46 0.33
CA PRO A 44 11.99 21.81 0.98
C PRO A 44 12.97 22.77 1.66
N LYS A 45 12.87 24.09 1.43
CA LYS A 45 13.74 25.10 2.04
C LYS A 45 13.04 25.81 3.20
N THR A 46 11.76 26.13 3.05
CA THR A 46 11.01 26.91 4.03
C THR A 46 10.20 26.02 4.98
N GLY A 47 9.78 24.84 4.53
CA GLY A 47 8.86 23.97 5.25
C GLY A 47 7.41 24.45 5.17
N MET A 48 7.14 25.44 4.34
CA MET A 48 5.81 26.04 4.24
C MET A 48 5.11 25.63 2.96
N GLU A 49 3.79 25.63 3.01
CA GLU A 49 2.95 25.25 1.88
C GLU A 49 2.55 26.47 1.03
N TYR A 50 2.02 26.19 -0.16
CA TYR A 50 1.32 27.17 -1.02
C TYR A 50 2.09 28.48 -1.25
N ALA A 51 3.36 28.37 -1.67
CA ALA A 51 4.25 29.52 -1.88
C ALA A 51 4.49 30.35 -0.61
N ASN A 52 4.65 29.68 0.52
CA ASN A 52 4.97 30.25 1.83
C ASN A 52 3.84 31.10 2.43
N THR A 53 2.59 30.68 2.26
CA THR A 53 1.44 31.35 2.89
C THR A 53 0.91 30.60 4.11
N ASN A 54 1.22 29.31 4.23
CA ASN A 54 0.66 28.43 5.23
C ASN A 54 1.75 27.58 5.87
N ILE A 55 1.54 27.23 7.13
CA ILE A 55 2.19 26.09 7.78
C ILE A 55 1.32 24.86 7.50
N GLY A 56 1.94 23.68 7.45
CA GLY A 56 1.35 22.41 7.03
C GLY A 56 0.04 22.02 7.71
N ASP A 57 -0.70 21.14 7.06
CA ASP A 57 -1.89 20.46 7.58
C ASP A 57 -1.80 18.95 7.35
N GLY A 58 -0.61 18.40 7.62
CA GLY A 58 -0.29 17.00 7.40
C GLY A 58 -1.23 16.02 8.12
N GLY A 59 -0.95 14.74 7.96
CA GLY A 59 -1.75 13.71 8.62
C GLY A 59 -1.92 12.48 7.77
N PHE A 60 -1.96 11.33 8.44
CA PHE A 60 -2.13 10.05 7.78
C PHE A 60 -3.27 9.28 8.42
N ILE A 61 -4.19 8.79 7.59
CA ILE A 61 -5.26 7.89 8.01
C ILE A 61 -5.34 6.70 7.06
N LEU A 62 -5.54 5.50 7.63
CA LEU A 62 -5.72 4.28 6.87
C LEU A 62 -6.71 3.37 7.58
N LYS A 63 -7.54 2.71 6.78
CA LYS A 63 -8.44 1.64 7.20
C LYS A 63 -8.46 0.56 6.13
N LEU A 64 -8.15 -0.67 6.52
CA LEU A 64 -8.25 -1.85 5.66
C LEU A 64 -9.52 -2.65 6.00
N GLY A 65 -9.99 -3.44 5.04
CA GLY A 65 -11.20 -4.25 5.17
C GLY A 65 -11.13 -5.37 6.22
N ASP A 66 -9.94 -5.70 6.73
CA ASP A 66 -9.74 -6.65 7.84
C ASP A 66 -9.92 -6.01 9.23
N GLY A 67 -10.19 -4.71 9.29
CA GLY A 67 -10.28 -3.94 10.52
C GLY A 67 -8.95 -3.34 11.00
N THR A 68 -7.86 -3.48 10.25
CA THR A 68 -6.61 -2.77 10.52
C THR A 68 -6.84 -1.27 10.30
N MET A 69 -6.53 -0.46 11.31
CA MET A 69 -6.74 0.99 11.29
C MET A 69 -5.54 1.73 11.88
N THR A 70 -5.34 2.98 11.45
CA THR A 70 -4.40 3.92 12.08
C THR A 70 -4.90 4.33 13.47
N ASN A 71 -3.97 4.34 14.43
CA ASN A 71 -4.15 4.76 15.82
C ASN A 71 -2.78 4.96 16.50
N ALA A 72 -2.76 5.41 17.76
CA ALA A 72 -1.55 5.71 18.51
C ALA A 72 -0.58 4.51 18.75
N THR A 73 -0.99 3.27 18.46
CA THR A 73 -0.09 2.10 18.59
C THR A 73 0.92 1.98 17.45
N TRP A 74 0.68 2.67 16.32
CA TRP A 74 1.63 2.75 15.23
C TRP A 74 2.91 3.46 15.68
N LYS A 75 4.04 3.09 15.09
CA LYS A 75 5.27 3.88 15.19
C LYS A 75 5.20 5.05 14.21
N ALA A 76 5.67 6.22 14.63
CA ALA A 76 5.83 7.38 13.76
C ALA A 76 7.14 8.09 14.08
N LYS A 77 7.91 8.43 13.05
CA LYS A 77 9.15 9.20 13.20
C LYS A 77 9.31 10.19 12.07
N LYS A 78 9.56 11.45 12.42
CA LYS A 78 9.89 12.50 11.48
C LYS A 78 11.32 12.40 10.95
N PHE A 79 11.49 12.83 9.71
CA PHE A 79 12.77 12.89 9.00
C PHE A 79 13.00 14.22 8.30
N SER A 80 11.97 15.06 8.19
CA SER A 80 12.06 16.47 7.78
C SER A 80 11.06 17.27 8.59
N TRP A 81 11.43 18.48 9.01
CA TRP A 81 10.54 19.38 9.74
C TRP A 81 10.92 20.84 9.54
N GLY A 82 9.92 21.71 9.61
CA GLY A 82 10.05 23.15 9.49
C GLY A 82 8.73 23.78 9.03
N PRO A 83 8.56 25.11 9.10
CA PRO A 83 9.57 26.08 9.52
C PRO A 83 9.99 25.88 10.99
N ILE A 84 11.30 25.89 11.26
CA ILE A 84 11.82 25.67 12.62
C ILE A 84 11.18 26.68 13.58
N ASP A 85 10.67 26.17 14.71
CA ASP A 85 9.97 26.94 15.75
C ASP A 85 8.72 27.70 15.25
N GLY A 86 8.20 27.36 14.06
CA GLY A 86 7.10 28.08 13.43
C GLY A 86 7.49 29.46 12.87
N ASP A 87 8.78 29.77 12.70
CA ASP A 87 9.23 31.07 12.17
C ASP A 87 8.97 31.19 10.67
N VAL A 88 7.81 31.77 10.32
CA VAL A 88 7.42 32.04 8.93
C VAL A 88 8.14 33.25 8.31
N GLN A 89 8.80 34.09 9.11
CA GLN A 89 9.53 35.27 8.60
C GLN A 89 10.94 34.90 8.14
N ASN A 90 11.57 33.94 8.82
CA ASN A 90 12.88 33.39 8.45
C ASN A 90 12.83 31.87 8.38
N PRO A 91 12.02 31.31 7.46
CA PRO A 91 11.70 29.90 7.48
C PRO A 91 12.92 29.05 7.14
N ARG A 92 13.05 27.95 7.87
CA ARG A 92 14.13 26.99 7.72
C ARG A 92 13.61 25.59 7.93
N VAL A 93 14.19 24.64 7.21
CA VAL A 93 13.94 23.21 7.36
C VAL A 93 15.16 22.52 7.94
N GLU A 94 14.92 21.55 8.80
CA GLU A 94 15.90 20.54 9.18
C GLU A 94 15.44 19.16 8.72
N SER A 95 16.41 18.29 8.44
CA SER A 95 16.13 16.91 8.05
C SER A 95 17.22 15.98 8.54
N ILE A 96 16.86 14.71 8.68
CA ILE A 96 17.77 13.59 8.90
C ILE A 96 17.60 12.56 7.78
N PRO A 97 18.65 11.80 7.43
CA PRO A 97 18.55 10.82 6.36
C PRO A 97 17.48 9.75 6.66
N VAL A 98 16.64 9.48 5.65
CA VAL A 98 15.73 8.32 5.69
C VAL A 98 16.58 7.03 5.66
N PRO A 99 16.40 6.11 6.62
CA PRO A 99 17.14 4.86 6.66
C PRO A 99 16.88 4.03 5.41
N LYS A 100 17.91 3.36 4.92
CA LYS A 100 17.73 2.34 3.88
C LYS A 100 16.85 1.21 4.42
N ASP A 101 16.03 0.63 3.54
CA ASP A 101 15.22 -0.56 3.84
C ASP A 101 14.25 -0.35 5.03
N TRP A 102 13.88 0.91 5.33
CA TRP A 102 12.96 1.29 6.41
C TRP A 102 11.59 0.63 6.32
N TYR A 103 11.19 0.18 5.12
CA TYR A 103 9.92 -0.49 4.83
C TYR A 103 10.00 -2.01 4.97
N ALA A 104 11.20 -2.58 5.13
CA ALA A 104 11.39 -4.02 5.20
C ALA A 104 10.78 -4.61 6.48
N ILE A 105 10.40 -5.90 6.40
CA ILE A 105 9.83 -6.66 7.53
C ILE A 105 10.79 -6.64 8.73
N GLY A 106 12.08 -6.85 8.49
CA GLY A 106 13.11 -6.95 9.53
C GLY A 106 13.71 -5.63 10.02
N PHE A 107 13.17 -4.47 9.61
CA PHE A 107 13.69 -3.18 10.05
C PHE A 107 13.41 -2.95 11.55
N ASP A 108 14.45 -2.56 12.31
CA ASP A 108 14.33 -2.27 13.74
C ASP A 108 13.81 -0.84 13.98
N ASP A 109 12.52 -0.76 14.29
CA ASP A 109 11.82 0.46 14.69
C ASP A 109 11.59 0.56 16.21
N SER A 110 12.27 -0.28 17.01
CA SER A 110 12.04 -0.35 18.47
C SER A 110 12.25 1.00 19.18
N LYS A 111 13.12 1.84 18.64
CA LYS A 111 13.43 3.18 19.16
C LYS A 111 12.52 4.28 18.60
N TRP A 112 11.60 3.97 17.69
CA TRP A 112 10.69 4.96 17.15
C TRP A 112 9.59 5.27 18.18
N PRO A 113 9.22 6.54 18.35
CA PRO A 113 8.06 6.93 19.13
C PRO A 113 6.78 6.30 18.59
N SER A 114 5.77 6.22 19.46
CA SER A 114 4.40 5.97 19.04
C SER A 114 3.85 7.20 18.33
N ALA A 115 2.94 6.97 17.38
CA ALA A 115 2.24 8.03 16.68
C ALA A 115 1.32 8.80 17.62
N LYS A 116 1.14 10.09 17.35
CA LYS A 116 0.13 10.91 18.01
C LYS A 116 -1.14 10.93 17.17
N GLU A 117 -2.28 10.87 17.84
CA GLU A 117 -3.58 11.01 17.20
C GLU A 117 -3.97 12.48 17.11
N PHE A 118 -4.52 12.87 15.96
CA PHE A 118 -5.02 14.21 15.69
C PHE A 118 -6.50 14.12 15.29
N THR A 119 -7.22 15.20 15.57
CA THR A 119 -8.63 15.36 15.21
C THR A 119 -8.79 15.77 13.75
N GLU A 120 -9.99 15.59 13.21
CA GLU A 120 -10.35 16.12 11.89
C GLU A 120 -10.23 17.65 11.83
N GLU A 121 -10.42 18.36 12.95
CA GLU A 121 -10.25 19.81 13.02
C GLU A 121 -8.78 20.24 12.92
N GLU A 122 -7.88 19.51 13.57
CA GLU A 122 -6.42 19.77 13.51
C GLU A 122 -5.84 19.47 12.12
N VAL A 123 -6.37 18.47 11.42
CA VAL A 123 -5.89 18.08 10.06
C VAL A 123 -6.61 18.85 8.95
N GLY A 124 -7.87 19.21 9.14
CA GLY A 124 -8.68 19.89 8.12
C GLY A 124 -8.80 19.11 6.79
N PRO A 125 -9.16 17.81 6.79
CA PRO A 125 -9.25 17.03 5.56
C PRO A 125 -10.31 17.60 4.60
N LYS A 126 -10.10 17.41 3.29
CA LYS A 126 -10.97 17.93 2.24
C LYS A 126 -11.95 16.86 1.74
N GLU A 127 -12.85 17.25 0.84
CA GLU A 127 -14.00 16.44 0.39
C GLU A 127 -13.74 14.93 0.19
N PRO A 128 -12.65 14.48 -0.49
CA PRO A 128 -12.42 13.06 -0.70
C PRO A 128 -12.39 12.24 0.59
N PHE A 129 -11.95 12.80 1.72
CA PHE A 129 -12.01 12.09 3.00
C PHE A 129 -13.45 11.69 3.40
N PHE A 130 -14.41 12.58 3.17
CA PHE A 130 -15.80 12.40 3.58
C PHE A 130 -16.58 11.44 2.65
N GLU A 131 -16.02 11.09 1.49
CA GLU A 131 -16.58 10.11 0.56
C GLU A 131 -16.23 8.66 0.94
N HIS A 132 -15.34 8.46 1.93
CA HIS A 132 -14.84 7.15 2.33
C HIS A 132 -15.11 6.81 3.81
N ASP A 133 -15.24 5.52 4.12
CA ASP A 133 -15.46 5.05 5.50
C ASP A 133 -14.15 4.93 6.28
N PHE A 134 -13.78 6.00 6.99
CA PHE A 134 -12.71 5.99 7.98
C PHE A 134 -13.20 5.81 9.43
N LYS A 135 -14.45 5.41 9.65
CA LYS A 135 -15.01 5.27 11.00
C LYS A 135 -14.16 4.34 11.85
N GLY A 136 -13.73 4.86 13.00
CA GLY A 136 -12.89 4.17 13.99
C GLY A 136 -11.39 4.40 13.80
N ALA A 137 -10.95 4.71 12.58
CA ALA A 137 -9.56 5.09 12.32
C ALA A 137 -9.28 6.49 12.86
N LYS A 138 -8.01 6.77 13.11
CA LYS A 138 -7.53 8.06 13.62
C LYS A 138 -6.54 8.64 12.64
N PHE A 139 -6.61 9.95 12.43
CA PHE A 139 -5.47 10.65 11.86
C PHE A 139 -4.29 10.50 12.81
N ILE A 140 -3.16 10.09 12.26
CA ILE A 140 -1.91 9.95 13.00
C ILE A 140 -0.80 10.73 12.30
N TRP A 141 0.12 11.25 13.10
CA TRP A 141 1.36 11.85 12.63
C TRP A 141 2.50 11.55 13.62
N SER A 142 3.65 12.25 13.50
CA SER A 142 4.64 12.30 14.57
C SER A 142 4.18 13.25 15.69
N ASP A 143 5.02 14.16 16.17
CA ASP A 143 4.69 14.97 17.35
C ASP A 143 3.88 16.22 16.97
N ASP A 144 4.14 16.75 15.78
CA ASP A 144 3.63 18.04 15.31
C ASP A 144 3.07 17.91 13.88
N VAL A 145 1.76 18.02 13.74
CA VAL A 145 1.06 17.89 12.45
C VAL A 145 1.33 19.06 11.51
N GLU A 146 1.71 20.21 12.05
CA GLU A 146 1.93 21.45 11.31
C GLU A 146 3.38 21.56 10.81
N LEU A 147 4.35 21.06 11.60
CA LEU A 147 5.77 21.29 11.33
C LEU A 147 6.54 20.06 10.83
N ASP A 148 6.03 18.84 11.03
CA ASP A 148 6.76 17.63 10.67
C ASP A 148 6.48 17.23 9.21
N ASN A 149 7.28 17.73 8.26
CA ASN A 149 7.02 17.61 6.82
C ASN A 149 7.22 16.22 6.19
N LEU A 150 8.06 15.35 6.77
CA LEU A 150 8.23 13.97 6.31
C LEU A 150 8.21 13.02 7.49
N VAL A 151 7.26 12.10 7.50
CA VAL A 151 7.07 11.12 8.59
C VAL A 151 6.99 9.71 8.03
N LEU A 152 7.74 8.81 8.66
CA LEU A 152 7.62 7.37 8.40
C LEU A 152 6.80 6.72 9.50
N PHE A 153 5.87 5.87 9.08
CA PHE A 153 5.00 5.09 9.94
C PHE A 153 5.27 3.61 9.79
N ARG A 154 5.19 2.87 10.89
CA ARG A 154 5.31 1.40 10.88
C ARG A 154 4.37 0.75 11.88
N THR A 155 3.83 -0.41 11.51
CA THR A 155 3.10 -1.28 12.43
C THR A 155 3.24 -2.76 12.02
N VAL A 156 3.05 -3.66 12.98
CA VAL A 156 2.99 -5.10 12.74
C VAL A 156 1.64 -5.62 13.22
N VAL A 157 0.82 -6.07 12.27
CA VAL A 157 -0.48 -6.69 12.54
C VAL A 157 -0.26 -8.20 12.65
N LYS A 158 -0.44 -8.75 13.86
CA LYS A 158 -0.11 -10.17 14.14
C LYS A 158 -1.07 -11.16 13.47
N SER A 159 -2.34 -10.78 13.36
CA SER A 159 -3.43 -11.59 12.81
C SER A 159 -4.57 -10.66 12.34
N PRO A 160 -5.48 -11.12 11.47
CA PRO A 160 -6.63 -10.33 11.03
C PRO A 160 -7.44 -9.79 12.23
N PRO A 161 -7.64 -8.46 12.36
CA PRO A 161 -8.40 -7.89 13.47
C PRO A 161 -9.86 -8.33 13.52
N ASP A 162 -10.46 -8.64 12.38
CA ASP A 162 -11.81 -9.20 12.26
C ASP A 162 -11.91 -10.70 12.58
N GLY A 163 -10.79 -11.37 12.83
CA GLY A 163 -10.73 -12.81 13.12
C GLY A 163 -11.00 -13.71 11.91
N VAL A 164 -11.12 -13.15 10.70
CA VAL A 164 -11.36 -13.94 9.48
C VAL A 164 -10.03 -14.40 8.90
N GLU A 165 -9.82 -15.72 8.85
CA GLU A 165 -8.66 -16.29 8.19
C GLU A 165 -8.66 -15.96 6.69
N ARG A 166 -7.51 -15.54 6.18
CA ARG A 166 -7.30 -15.20 4.77
C ARG A 166 -6.19 -16.09 4.22
N PRO A 167 -6.32 -16.64 3.00
CA PRO A 167 -5.27 -17.46 2.43
C PRO A 167 -4.00 -16.63 2.24
N ASP A 168 -2.87 -17.24 2.57
CA ASP A 168 -1.55 -16.66 2.31
C ASP A 168 -1.11 -17.03 0.89
N PHE A 169 -0.97 -16.02 0.03
CA PHE A 169 -0.60 -16.18 -1.38
C PHE A 169 0.91 -15.99 -1.62
N ARG A 170 1.72 -15.84 -0.57
CA ARG A 170 3.18 -15.73 -0.73
C ARG A 170 3.77 -17.01 -1.32
N GLY A 171 4.73 -16.84 -2.23
CA GLY A 171 5.49 -17.95 -2.82
C GLY A 171 4.71 -18.85 -3.79
N LEU A 172 3.52 -18.44 -4.23
CA LEU A 172 2.75 -19.22 -5.23
C LEU A 172 3.45 -19.34 -6.59
N THR A 173 4.36 -18.42 -6.90
CA THR A 173 5.20 -18.48 -8.10
C THR A 173 6.52 -19.24 -7.88
N ASP A 174 6.83 -19.64 -6.65
CA ASP A 174 8.10 -20.32 -6.32
C ASP A 174 8.01 -21.85 -6.49
N VAL A 175 6.79 -22.38 -6.66
CA VAL A 175 6.54 -23.81 -6.86
C VAL A 175 6.22 -24.07 -8.33
N VAL A 176 7.18 -24.62 -9.07
CA VAL A 176 6.90 -25.23 -10.37
C VAL A 176 6.15 -26.54 -10.13
N PRO A 177 4.93 -26.73 -10.68
CA PRO A 177 4.23 -28.01 -10.56
C PRO A 177 5.11 -29.11 -11.14
N GLN A 178 5.48 -30.10 -10.32
CA GLN A 178 6.04 -31.33 -10.87
C GLN A 178 4.93 -32.02 -11.66
N ASP A 179 5.07 -31.99 -12.98
CA ASP A 179 4.18 -32.67 -13.91
C ASP A 179 3.90 -34.08 -13.40
N GLY A 180 2.61 -34.37 -13.19
CA GLY A 180 2.15 -35.65 -12.67
C GLY A 180 2.71 -36.76 -13.55
N GLY A 181 3.73 -37.45 -13.04
CA GLY A 181 4.38 -38.55 -13.73
C GLY A 181 3.32 -39.49 -14.24
N ARG A 182 3.17 -39.56 -15.57
CA ARG A 182 2.33 -40.54 -16.26
C ARG A 182 2.68 -41.90 -15.66
N ARG A 183 1.76 -42.45 -14.85
CA ARG A 183 1.79 -43.87 -14.48
C ARG A 183 1.77 -44.65 -15.80
N GLY A 184 2.92 -45.20 -16.16
CA GLY A 184 3.03 -46.21 -17.21
C GLY A 184 2.23 -47.43 -16.80
N GLY A 185 0.98 -47.49 -17.23
CA GLY A 185 0.14 -48.67 -17.14
C GLY A 185 0.47 -49.62 -18.29
N GLY A 186 1.16 -50.70 -17.99
CA GLY A 186 1.38 -51.80 -18.92
C GLY A 186 0.15 -52.70 -19.07
N GLY A 187 0.01 -53.30 -20.26
CA GLY A 187 -0.56 -54.63 -20.47
C GLY A 187 -2.07 -54.72 -20.76
N GLY A 188 -2.41 -55.17 -21.97
CA GLY A 188 -3.75 -55.71 -22.27
C GLY A 188 -4.03 -55.89 -23.77
N GLN A 189 -3.90 -57.12 -24.28
CA GLN A 189 -4.26 -57.55 -25.63
C GLN A 189 -5.78 -57.55 -25.87
N GLY A 190 -6.25 -57.34 -27.12
CA GLY A 190 -7.61 -57.74 -27.50
C GLY A 190 -8.20 -57.16 -28.81
N ARG A 191 -7.96 -57.85 -29.93
CA ARG A 191 -8.78 -58.02 -31.17
C ARG A 191 -9.89 -57.01 -31.57
N GLY A 192 -9.78 -56.54 -32.82
CA GLY A 192 -10.75 -56.84 -33.89
C GLY A 192 -11.81 -55.78 -34.25
N GLY A 193 -11.83 -55.33 -35.52
CA GLY A 193 -12.99 -54.65 -36.12
C GLY A 193 -12.65 -53.71 -37.28
N GLN A 194 -12.88 -54.15 -38.52
CA GLN A 194 -12.88 -53.35 -39.75
C GLN A 194 -14.07 -52.37 -39.80
N GLY A 195 -13.90 -51.22 -40.43
CA GLY A 195 -14.98 -50.28 -40.75
C GLY A 195 -14.47 -49.04 -41.48
N ASP A 196 -15.11 -48.71 -42.60
CA ASP A 196 -14.64 -47.96 -43.76
C ASP A 196 -15.06 -46.48 -43.77
N GLY A 197 -14.36 -45.68 -44.57
CA GLY A 197 -14.92 -44.55 -45.33
C GLY A 197 -15.17 -43.18 -44.66
N GLY A 198 -14.53 -42.12 -45.19
CA GLY A 198 -15.10 -40.77 -45.14
C GLY A 198 -14.11 -39.60 -45.17
N GLN A 199 -13.83 -39.09 -46.37
CA GLN A 199 -13.08 -37.87 -46.64
C GLN A 199 -13.84 -36.59 -46.22
N GLY A 200 -13.11 -35.54 -45.82
CA GLY A 200 -13.65 -34.18 -45.71
C GLY A 200 -12.57 -33.16 -45.42
N VAL A 201 -12.40 -32.21 -46.34
CA VAL A 201 -11.25 -31.31 -46.53
C VAL A 201 -11.58 -29.87 -46.11
N GLY A 202 -10.59 -29.15 -45.57
CA GLY A 202 -10.46 -27.68 -45.64
C GLY A 202 -11.29 -26.89 -44.61
N SER A 203 -10.95 -25.68 -44.18
CA SER A 203 -9.88 -24.74 -44.52
C SER A 203 -9.81 -23.67 -43.41
N ARG A 204 -8.73 -22.90 -43.45
CA ARG A 204 -8.32 -21.82 -42.55
C ARG A 204 -9.33 -20.68 -42.39
N GLY A 205 -9.25 -19.97 -41.26
CA GLY A 205 -9.75 -18.61 -41.12
C GLY A 205 -9.32 -17.97 -39.80
N GLN A 206 -8.27 -17.15 -39.84
CA GLN A 206 -7.88 -16.21 -38.78
C GLN A 206 -8.96 -15.14 -38.58
N GLY A 207 -9.04 -14.60 -37.36
CA GLY A 207 -9.80 -13.39 -37.08
C GLY A 207 -9.79 -13.07 -35.59
N GLY A 208 -8.71 -12.44 -35.13
CA GLY A 208 -8.72 -11.79 -33.83
C GLY A 208 -9.63 -10.56 -33.86
N GLN A 209 -10.27 -10.27 -32.74
CA GLN A 209 -10.70 -8.93 -32.40
C GLN A 209 -10.70 -8.76 -30.88
N GLU A 210 -10.13 -7.63 -30.49
CA GLU A 210 -9.73 -7.23 -29.15
C GLU A 210 -10.92 -6.96 -28.23
N LEU A 211 -10.70 -7.21 -26.94
CA LEU A 211 -11.58 -6.81 -25.85
C LEU A 211 -11.27 -5.35 -25.47
N PRO A 212 -12.27 -4.45 -25.39
CA PRO A 212 -12.03 -3.12 -24.83
C PRO A 212 -11.93 -3.21 -23.30
N LYS A 213 -10.75 -2.88 -22.77
CA LYS A 213 -10.57 -2.47 -21.37
C LYS A 213 -10.49 -0.95 -21.32
N GLN A 214 -11.41 -0.32 -20.61
CA GLN A 214 -11.21 0.97 -19.97
C GLN A 214 -12.17 1.06 -18.79
N HIS A 215 -11.64 1.14 -17.57
CA HIS A 215 -12.19 1.95 -16.47
C HIS A 215 -10.98 2.62 -15.82
N ILE A 216 -11.07 3.94 -15.69
CA ILE A 216 -10.16 4.81 -14.94
C ILE A 216 -10.41 4.58 -13.46
#